data_AF-A0A970IEF3-F1
#
_entry.id   AF-A0A970IEF3-F1
#
_cell.length_a   1.000
_cell.length_b   1.000
_cell.length_c   1.000
_cell.angle_alpha   90.00
_cell.angle_beta   90.00
_cell.angle_gamma   90.00
#
_symmetry.space_group_name_H-M   'P 1'
#
loop_
_entity.id
_entity.type
_entity.pdbx_description
1 polymer ?
#
loop_
_entity_poly.entity_id
_entity_poly.type
_entity_poly.pdbx_seq_one_letter_code
_entity_poly.pdbx_strand_id
1 'polypeptide(L)'
;MKKAKPVIVLLLIIVCMLLFTGCWDRKDIENRGYVLGIAVDSYTPKNSQTKGDEEKKEEFEETKTAIEEPIYEMTVQLPIIKRSPSLSASGAGSSDGQPKTWQITQTGNDFISMEREMESRTSLTLYYEHL
;
A
#
# COMPACT_ATOMS: atom_id res chain seq x y z
N MET A 1 -51.02 -6.93 0.55
CA MET A 1 -49.66 -7.50 0.56
C MET A 1 -49.75 -8.96 0.15
N LYS A 2 -49.38 -9.30 -1.09
CA LYS A 2 -49.48 -10.69 -1.60
C LYS A 2 -48.50 -11.54 -0.78
N LYS A 3 -49.00 -12.55 -0.04
CA LYS A 3 -48.15 -13.43 0.77
C LYS A 3 -47.10 -14.04 -0.16
N ALA A 4 -45.83 -13.68 0.02
CA ALA A 4 -44.73 -14.32 -0.69
C ALA A 4 -44.87 -15.83 -0.44
N LYS A 5 -44.92 -16.63 -1.51
CA LYS A 5 -45.04 -18.08 -1.36
C LYS A 5 -43.82 -18.55 -0.55
N PRO A 6 -43.98 -19.42 0.45
CA PRO A 6 -42.88 -19.84 1.33
C PRO A 6 -41.69 -20.42 0.53
N VAL A 7 -41.95 -20.98 -0.65
CA VAL A 7 -40.94 -21.45 -1.61
C VAL A 7 -40.03 -20.33 -2.12
N ILE A 8 -40.56 -19.13 -2.38
CA ILE A 8 -39.77 -17.98 -2.86
C ILE A 8 -38.86 -17.46 -1.73
N VAL A 9 -39.36 -17.46 -0.49
CA VAL A 9 -38.58 -17.07 0.68
C VAL A 9 -37.44 -18.06 0.93
N LEU A 10 -37.71 -19.36 0.84
CA LEU A 10 -36.70 -20.42 0.97
C LEU A 10 -35.62 -20.31 -0.11
N LEU A 11 -36.01 -20.08 -1.37
CA LEU A 11 -35.06 -19.91 -2.48
C LEU A 11 -34.18 -18.68 -2.28
N LEU A 12 -34.75 -17.56 -1.80
CA LEU A 12 -33.99 -16.35 -1.51
C LEU A 12 -32.98 -16.56 -0.37
N ILE A 13 -33.35 -17.31 0.67
CA ILE A 13 -32.44 -17.65 1.78
C ILE A 13 -31.27 -18.52 1.30
N ILE A 14 -31.53 -19.50 0.44
CA ILE A 14 -30.48 -20.36 -0.14
C ILE A 14 -29.51 -19.54 -0.99
N VAL A 15 -30.03 -18.64 -1.83
CA VAL A 15 -29.21 -17.73 -2.63
C VAL A 15 -28.37 -16.79 -1.75
N CYS A 16 -28.96 -16.21 -0.70
CA CYS A 16 -28.22 -15.38 0.25
C CYS A 16 -27.10 -16.17 0.93
N MET A 17 -27.35 -17.40 1.39
CA MET A 17 -26.30 -18.22 2.00
C MET A 17 -25.14 -18.49 1.04
N LEU A 18 -25.41 -18.77 -0.24
CA LEU A 18 -24.36 -18.96 -1.25
C LEU A 18 -23.54 -17.67 -1.52
N LEU A 19 -24.18 -16.50 -1.46
CA LEU A 19 -23.51 -15.21 -1.67
C LEU A 19 -22.66 -14.78 -0.45
N PHE A 20 -23.08 -15.14 0.76
CA PHE A 20 -22.39 -14.78 2.00
C PHE A 20 -21.33 -15.79 2.47
N THR A 21 -21.20 -16.97 1.86
CA THR A 21 -20.18 -17.98 2.22
C THR A 21 -18.77 -17.70 1.68
N GLY A 22 -18.45 -16.47 1.28
CA GLY A 22 -17.13 -16.09 0.76
C GLY A 22 -16.30 -15.28 1.75
N CYS A 23 -14.99 -15.54 1.85
CA CYS A 23 -14.05 -14.57 2.41
C CYS A 23 -13.70 -13.52 1.35
N TRP A 24 -14.63 -12.60 1.11
CA TRP A 24 -14.47 -11.52 0.13
C TRP A 24 -13.29 -10.58 0.40
N ASP A 25 -12.75 -10.63 1.62
CA ASP A 25 -11.65 -9.79 2.09
C ASP A 25 -10.35 -10.59 2.36
N ARG A 26 -10.26 -11.83 1.85
CA ARG A 26 -9.03 -12.61 2.02
C ARG A 26 -7.91 -12.06 1.13
N LYS A 27 -6.93 -11.41 1.74
CA LYS A 27 -5.63 -11.09 1.11
C LYS A 27 -4.57 -12.11 1.53
N ASP A 28 -4.00 -12.82 0.56
CA ASP A 28 -2.87 -13.74 0.81
C ASP A 28 -1.63 -12.96 1.27
N ILE A 29 -0.78 -13.63 2.06
CA ILE A 29 0.41 -13.04 2.69
C ILE A 29 1.38 -12.46 1.66
N GLU A 30 1.57 -13.15 0.53
CA GLU A 30 2.48 -12.73 -0.55
C GLU A 30 2.02 -11.45 -1.26
N ASN A 31 0.74 -11.10 -1.16
CA ASN A 31 0.16 -9.90 -1.76
C ASN A 31 0.14 -8.71 -0.79
N ARG A 32 0.72 -8.86 0.41
CA ARG A 32 0.79 -7.81 1.43
C ARG A 32 2.14 -7.09 1.35
N GLY A 33 2.07 -5.78 1.18
CA GLY A 33 3.19 -4.87 1.33
C GLY A 33 3.33 -4.49 2.79
N TYR A 34 4.11 -5.25 3.55
CA TYR A 34 4.39 -4.94 4.95
C TYR A 34 5.02 -3.56 5.07
N VAL A 35 4.40 -2.67 5.82
CA VAL A 35 4.94 -1.33 6.02
C VAL A 35 5.81 -1.33 7.28
N LEU A 36 7.09 -0.98 7.14
CA LEU A 36 8.01 -0.81 8.26
C LEU A 36 7.94 0.58 8.88
N GLY A 37 7.58 1.58 8.08
CA GLY A 37 7.55 2.97 8.49
C GLY A 37 6.79 3.82 7.49
N ILE A 38 6.19 4.88 8.00
CA ILE A 38 5.49 5.91 7.24
C ILE A 38 6.02 7.28 7.68
N ALA A 39 6.29 8.15 6.71
CA ALA A 39 6.57 9.56 6.90
C ALA A 39 5.48 10.37 6.21
N VAL A 40 4.99 11.40 6.88
CA VAL A 40 3.96 12.31 6.36
C VAL A 40 4.49 13.74 6.53
N ASP A 41 4.74 14.38 5.41
CA ASP A 41 5.29 15.73 5.33
C ASP A 41 4.28 16.69 4.68
N SER A 42 4.45 17.98 4.93
CA SER A 42 3.69 19.01 4.21
C SER A 42 4.25 19.13 2.79
N TYR A 43 3.39 19.06 1.78
CA TYR A 43 3.82 19.24 0.41
C TYR A 43 4.30 20.66 0.20
N THR A 44 5.56 20.79 -0.24
CA THR A 44 6.12 22.08 -0.68
C THR A 44 6.40 21.97 -2.17
N PRO A 45 5.72 22.75 -3.04
CA PRO A 45 6.03 22.75 -4.46
C PRO A 45 7.49 23.15 -4.64
N LYS A 46 8.28 22.30 -5.31
CA LYS A 46 9.73 22.51 -5.51
C LYS A 46 9.99 23.78 -6.33
N ASN A 47 10.06 24.92 -5.62
CA ASN A 47 10.64 26.19 -6.05
C ASN A 47 11.37 26.88 -4.88
N SER A 48 12.06 26.09 -4.05
CA SER A 48 13.00 26.59 -3.04
C SER A 48 14.18 25.60 -2.92
N GLN A 49 15.28 26.01 -3.57
CA GLN A 49 16.52 25.30 -3.91
C GLN A 49 17.26 24.63 -2.74
N THR A 50 18.01 23.54 -3.00
CA THR A 50 19.50 23.51 -2.93
C THR A 50 20.07 22.22 -3.54
N LYS A 51 21.11 22.41 -4.37
CA LYS A 51 22.00 21.42 -4.98
C LYS A 51 22.67 20.54 -3.91
N GLY A 52 22.69 19.23 -4.12
CA GLY A 52 23.51 18.31 -3.34
C GLY A 52 23.22 16.86 -3.75
N ASP A 53 24.12 16.34 -4.57
CA ASP A 53 24.41 14.93 -4.83
C ASP A 53 23.50 14.14 -5.79
N GLU A 54 24.09 13.90 -6.95
CA GLU A 54 23.65 13.03 -8.03
C GLU A 54 23.65 11.57 -7.58
N GLU A 55 22.47 10.97 -7.43
CA GLU A 55 22.27 9.57 -7.83
C GLU A 55 20.93 9.46 -8.55
N LYS A 56 21.00 9.00 -9.79
CA LYS A 56 19.85 8.74 -10.68
C LYS A 56 18.86 7.78 -10.01
N LYS A 57 17.88 8.32 -9.27
CA LYS A 57 16.62 7.63 -9.03
C LYS A 57 15.74 7.88 -10.25
N GLU A 58 15.36 6.81 -10.92
CA GLU A 58 14.43 6.85 -12.04
C GLU A 58 13.16 7.61 -11.62
N GLU A 59 13.04 8.82 -12.15
CA GLU A 59 11.90 9.71 -12.02
C GLU A 59 10.76 9.09 -12.84
N PHE A 60 10.07 8.12 -12.26
CA PHE A 60 8.82 7.62 -12.80
C PHE A 60 7.73 8.65 -12.46
N GLU A 61 7.16 9.25 -13.49
CA GLU A 61 6.35 10.47 -13.45
C GLU A 61 5.35 10.53 -12.29
N GLU A 62 5.33 11.68 -11.60
CA GLU A 62 4.29 12.04 -10.64
C GLU A 62 2.94 12.16 -11.37
N THR A 63 2.12 11.10 -11.35
CA THR A 63 0.77 11.16 -11.89
C THR A 63 -0.06 12.10 -11.03
N LYS A 64 -0.34 13.30 -11.55
CA LYS A 64 -1.15 14.32 -10.86
C LYS A 64 -2.55 13.75 -10.57
N THR A 65 -2.89 13.65 -9.29
CA THR A 65 -4.25 13.37 -8.83
C THR A 65 -5.18 14.52 -9.25
N ALA A 66 -6.44 14.19 -9.59
CA ALA A 66 -7.40 15.08 -10.25
C ALA A 66 -8.01 16.20 -9.36
N ILE A 67 -7.39 16.52 -8.23
CA ILE A 67 -7.92 17.44 -7.21
C ILE A 67 -6.78 18.39 -6.82
N GLU A 68 -7.12 19.67 -6.61
CA GLU A 68 -6.38 20.76 -5.94
C GLU A 68 -4.96 20.45 -5.45
N GLU A 69 -4.01 21.37 -5.67
CA GLU A 69 -2.58 21.23 -5.33
C GLU A 69 -2.34 20.37 -4.07
N PRO A 70 -1.54 19.31 -4.16
CA PRO A 70 -1.40 18.36 -3.06
C PRO A 70 -0.90 19.08 -1.80
N ILE A 71 -1.46 18.75 -0.64
CA ILE A 71 -1.06 19.35 0.64
C ILE A 71 -0.15 18.45 1.48
N TYR A 72 -0.16 17.14 1.20
CA TYR A 72 0.67 16.15 1.91
C TYR A 72 1.57 15.37 0.96
N GLU A 73 2.75 15.01 1.45
CA GLU A 73 3.68 14.07 0.85
C GLU A 73 3.85 12.89 1.82
N MET A 74 3.47 11.70 1.38
CA MET A 74 3.53 10.47 2.17
C MET A 74 4.60 9.55 1.60
N THR A 75 5.55 9.15 2.45
CA THR A 75 6.56 8.16 2.09
C THR A 75 6.39 6.89 2.92
N VAL A 76 6.25 5.75 2.24
CA VAL A 76 6.07 4.43 2.86
C VAL A 76 7.33 3.60 2.60
N GLN A 77 7.83 2.95 3.66
CA GLN A 77 8.98 2.07 3.61
C GLN A 77 8.54 0.60 3.64
N LEU A 78 8.79 -0.10 2.53
CA LEU A 78 8.50 -1.53 2.37
C LEU A 78 9.80 -2.36 2.47
N PRO A 79 9.85 -3.45 3.24
CA PRO A 79 11.00 -4.33 3.32
C PRO A 79 11.12 -5.16 2.05
N ILE A 80 12.35 -5.33 1.57
CA ILE A 80 12.62 -6.34 0.54
C ILE A 80 12.84 -7.66 1.27
N ILE A 81 11.81 -8.50 1.35
CA ILE A 81 11.83 -9.75 2.13
C ILE A 81 13.04 -10.63 1.75
N LYS A 82 13.39 -10.71 0.46
CA LYS A 82 14.57 -11.44 -0.04
C LYS A 82 15.91 -10.96 0.53
N ARG A 83 15.98 -9.71 0.99
CA ARG A 83 17.19 -9.07 1.57
C ARG A 83 17.08 -8.91 3.09
N SER A 84 15.99 -9.38 3.70
CA SER A 84 15.83 -9.34 5.15
C SER A 84 16.81 -10.33 5.80
N PRO A 85 17.51 -9.95 6.89
CA PRO A 85 18.35 -10.90 7.60
C PRO A 85 17.46 -11.98 8.20
N SER A 86 17.69 -13.24 7.83
CA SER A 86 16.98 -14.35 8.47
C SER A 86 17.36 -14.36 9.96
N LEU A 87 16.35 -14.56 10.82
CA LEU A 87 16.53 -14.63 12.27
C LEU A 87 17.53 -15.73 12.70
N SER A 88 17.84 -16.67 11.79
CA SER A 88 18.76 -17.79 11.99
C SER A 88 20.25 -17.43 11.79
N ALA A 89 20.57 -16.23 11.30
CA ALA A 89 21.95 -15.80 11.06
C ALA A 89 22.48 -14.88 12.17
N SER A 90 22.37 -15.32 13.43
CA SER A 90 23.11 -14.75 14.54
C SER A 90 24.60 -15.14 14.40
N GLY A 91 25.32 -14.48 13.51
CA GLY A 91 26.77 -14.61 13.41
C GLY A 91 27.30 -14.79 11.99
N ALA A 92 27.25 -13.75 11.18
CA ALA A 92 28.29 -13.46 10.18
C ALA A 92 27.99 -12.11 9.55
N GLY A 93 28.87 -11.14 9.79
CA GLY A 93 28.82 -9.84 9.13
C GLY A 93 29.03 -9.99 7.63
N SER A 94 28.10 -9.43 6.84
CA SER A 94 28.41 -8.79 5.57
C SER A 94 27.32 -7.76 5.30
N SER A 95 27.65 -6.49 5.54
CA SER A 95 26.88 -5.35 5.08
C SER A 95 27.14 -5.19 3.58
N ASP A 96 26.44 -5.98 2.77
CA ASP A 96 26.30 -5.67 1.35
C ASP A 96 25.48 -4.37 1.27
N GLY A 97 26.05 -3.33 0.66
CA GLY A 97 25.55 -1.94 0.66
C GLY A 97 24.26 -1.71 -0.13
N GLN A 98 23.49 -2.77 -0.38
CA GLN A 98 22.25 -2.72 -1.12
C GLN A 98 21.10 -2.26 -0.20
N PRO A 99 20.17 -1.42 -0.70
CA PRO A 99 19.04 -0.97 0.11
C PRO A 99 18.20 -2.19 0.52
N LYS A 100 17.95 -2.32 1.82
CA LYS A 100 17.13 -3.39 2.43
C LYS A 100 15.63 -3.12 2.34
N THR A 101 15.27 -1.91 1.95
CA THR A 101 13.89 -1.43 1.88
C THR A 101 13.66 -0.59 0.62
N TRP A 102 12.45 -0.63 0.08
CA TRP A 102 11.96 0.31 -0.91
C TRP A 102 11.25 1.45 -0.22
N GLN A 103 11.52 2.68 -0.67
CA GLN A 103 10.85 3.89 -0.21
C GLN A 103 10.04 4.40 -1.38
N ILE A 104 8.75 4.58 -1.16
CA ILE A 104 7.80 5.01 -2.18
C ILE A 104 7.15 6.26 -1.65
N THR A 105 7.19 7.31 -2.44
CA THR A 105 6.61 8.60 -2.09
C THR A 105 5.42 8.89 -2.98
N GLN A 106 4.35 9.43 -2.40
CA GLN A 106 3.15 9.89 -3.08
C GLN A 106 2.72 11.23 -2.51
N THR A 107 2.12 12.06 -3.37
CA THR A 107 1.58 13.36 -3.00
C THR A 107 0.06 13.35 -3.18
N GLY A 108 -0.66 14.03 -2.29
CA GLY A 108 -2.12 14.04 -2.32
C GLY A 108 -2.74 14.74 -1.13
N ASN A 109 -4.07 14.82 -1.14
CA ASN A 109 -4.85 15.48 -0.09
C ASN A 109 -5.51 14.49 0.87
N ASP A 110 -5.62 13.22 0.47
CA ASP A 110 -6.28 12.17 1.22
C ASP A 110 -5.42 10.90 1.23
N PHE A 111 -5.20 10.35 2.43
CA PHE A 111 -4.38 9.17 2.65
C PHE A 111 -4.91 7.95 1.89
N ILE A 112 -6.23 7.76 1.81
CA ILE A 112 -6.82 6.60 1.10
C ILE A 112 -6.55 6.69 -0.40
N SER A 113 -6.65 7.90 -0.95
CA SER A 113 -6.35 8.16 -2.36
C SER A 113 -4.86 7.94 -2.66
N MET A 114 -3.98 8.39 -1.77
CA MET A 114 -2.53 8.19 -1.89
C MET A 114 -2.14 6.71 -1.74
N GLU A 115 -2.72 6.01 -0.77
CA GLU A 115 -2.52 4.57 -0.55
C GLU A 115 -2.96 3.78 -1.77
N ARG A 116 -4.15 4.02 -2.32
CA ARG A 116 -4.64 3.36 -3.53
C ARG A 116 -3.68 3.52 -4.72
N GLU A 117 -3.06 4.69 -4.86
CA GLU A 117 -2.04 4.94 -5.88
C GLU A 117 -0.73 4.22 -5.57
N MET A 118 -0.32 4.13 -4.30
CA MET A 118 0.84 3.31 -3.91
C MET A 118 0.60 1.82 -4.15
N GLU A 119 -0.61 1.32 -3.87
CA GLU A 119 -0.98 -0.07 -4.13
C GLU A 119 -0.97 -0.37 -5.63
N SER A 120 -1.43 0.58 -6.48
CA SER A 120 -1.40 0.43 -7.94
C SER A 120 0.05 0.32 -8.45
N ARG A 121 0.97 1.10 -7.86
CA ARG A 121 2.40 1.12 -8.22
C ARG A 121 3.16 -0.10 -7.72
N THR A 122 2.85 -0.57 -6.51
CA THR A 122 3.56 -1.70 -5.89
C THR A 122 2.97 -3.05 -6.25
N SER A 123 1.75 -3.09 -6.78
CA SER A 123 0.92 -4.31 -6.92
C SER A 123 0.66 -5.06 -5.61
N LEU A 124 0.99 -4.43 -4.47
CA LEU A 124 0.84 -4.98 -3.12
C LEU A 124 -0.17 -4.15 -2.35
N THR A 125 -0.97 -4.80 -1.51
CA THR A 125 -1.80 -4.07 -0.55
C THR A 125 -0.99 -3.67 0.65
N LEU A 126 -0.97 -2.38 0.95
CA LEU A 126 -0.19 -1.86 2.08
C LEU A 126 -0.80 -2.37 3.38
N TYR A 127 0.07 -2.85 4.28
CA TYR A 127 -0.34 -3.51 5.49
C TYR A 127 0.42 -2.96 6.69
N TYR A 128 -0.32 -2.28 7.57
CA TYR A 128 0.18 -1.39 8.63
C TYR A 128 0.09 -2.00 10.04
N GLU A 129 0.20 -3.32 10.20
CA GLU A 129 -0.09 -4.03 11.47
C GLU A 129 0.58 -3.47 12.73
N HIS A 130 1.69 -2.72 12.58
CA HIS A 130 2.51 -2.22 13.69
C HIS A 130 2.62 -0.68 13.77
N LEU A 131 1.88 0.06 12.96
CA LEU A 131 1.95 1.53 12.89
C LEU A 131 0.80 2.22 13.62
#